data_AF-A0A2N4WXA1-F1
#
_entry.id   AF-A0A2N4WXA1-F1
#
_cell.length_a   1.000
_cell.length_b   1.000
_cell.length_c   1.000
_cell.angle_alpha   90.00
_cell.angle_beta   90.00
_cell.angle_gamma   90.00
#
_symmetry.space_group_name_H-M   'P 1'
#
loop_
_entity.id
_entity.type
_entity.pdbx_description
1 polymer ?
#
loop_
_entity_poly.entity_id
_entity_poly.type
_entity_poly.pdbx_seq_one_letter_code
_entity_poly.pdbx_strand_id
1 'polypeptide(L)'
;MRMAYLAIAGAVALAGCDSGEVPSPAERQQGEAAQSTVAANTVELRGDGLSAGAESFYYAAGQAEVEAALAKALGASLRSGENPECGAGRITFTDFAGGLTVHFQQNRLVGWNWHGVQDGDAAPTGTVKLPGEVQVGSARGVAEAATGFAKVEGSTLGEEFALGDKIGGFITGDKVEMLYAGTQCFFR
;
A
#
# COMPACT_ATOMS: atom_id res chain seq x y z
N MET A 1 -57.05 -34.80 -49.92
CA MET A 1 -55.76 -35.36 -49.52
C MET A 1 -54.66 -34.59 -50.24
N ARG A 2 -53.97 -33.68 -49.53
CA ARG A 2 -52.57 -33.25 -49.75
C ARG A 2 -52.29 -31.98 -48.94
N MET A 3 -51.27 -32.09 -48.09
CA MET A 3 -50.62 -31.04 -47.34
C MET A 3 -50.08 -29.93 -48.23
N ALA A 4 -49.98 -28.73 -47.67
CA ALA A 4 -48.86 -27.83 -47.93
C ALA A 4 -48.54 -27.05 -46.65
N TYR A 5 -47.39 -27.37 -46.05
CA TYR A 5 -46.69 -26.54 -45.08
C TYR A 5 -46.09 -25.34 -45.82
N LEU A 6 -46.18 -24.14 -45.25
CA LEU A 6 -45.14 -23.13 -45.46
C LEU A 6 -45.09 -22.16 -44.28
N ALA A 7 -43.86 -21.78 -43.97
CA ALA A 7 -43.42 -21.28 -42.69
C ALA A 7 -42.91 -19.83 -42.79
N ILE A 8 -42.67 -19.24 -41.61
CA ILE A 8 -41.73 -18.14 -41.30
C ILE A 8 -42.19 -16.71 -41.67
N ALA A 9 -42.28 -15.86 -40.64
CA ALA A 9 -41.47 -14.63 -40.48
C ALA A 9 -42.12 -13.70 -39.44
N GLY A 10 -41.77 -13.86 -38.16
CA GLY A 10 -42.08 -12.87 -37.13
C GLY A 10 -40.93 -11.89 -36.99
N ALA A 11 -40.96 -10.77 -37.71
CA ALA A 11 -40.07 -9.65 -37.49
C ALA A 11 -40.54 -8.87 -36.25
N VAL A 12 -39.89 -9.07 -35.11
CA VAL A 12 -40.10 -8.26 -33.91
C VAL A 12 -39.14 -7.07 -33.99
N ALA A 13 -39.69 -5.91 -34.37
CA ALA A 13 -39.00 -4.63 -34.22
C ALA A 13 -39.18 -4.16 -32.76
N LEU A 14 -38.12 -4.24 -31.96
CA LEU A 14 -38.04 -3.56 -30.68
C LEU A 14 -37.33 -2.22 -30.89
N ALA A 15 -38.10 -1.16 -31.03
CA ALA A 15 -37.65 0.21 -30.83
C ALA A 15 -37.53 0.44 -29.32
N GLY A 16 -36.32 0.34 -28.78
CA GLY A 16 -35.96 0.78 -27.44
C GLY A 16 -35.09 2.03 -27.53
N CYS A 17 -35.68 3.20 -27.29
CA CYS A 17 -34.93 4.41 -26.98
C CYS A 17 -34.48 4.33 -25.53
N ASP A 18 -33.23 3.92 -25.31
CA ASP A 18 -32.52 4.17 -24.07
C ASP A 18 -31.33 5.07 -24.43
N SER A 19 -31.41 6.35 -24.06
CA SER A 19 -30.30 7.30 -24.21
C SER A 19 -29.31 7.12 -23.05
N GLY A 20 -28.91 5.88 -22.81
CA GLY A 20 -27.86 5.50 -21.88
C GLY A 20 -26.55 5.43 -22.64
N GLU A 21 -25.83 6.55 -22.71
CA GLU A 21 -24.44 6.55 -23.17
C GLU A 21 -23.60 5.78 -22.15
N VAL A 22 -23.42 4.49 -22.42
CA VAL A 22 -22.47 3.63 -21.68
C VAL A 22 -21.07 4.09 -22.07
N PRO A 23 -20.25 4.60 -21.13
CA PRO A 23 -18.95 5.13 -21.46
C PRO A 23 -18.12 4.06 -22.17
N SER A 24 -17.47 4.46 -23.27
CA SER A 24 -16.65 3.54 -24.04
C SER A 24 -15.57 2.93 -23.14
N PRO A 25 -15.06 1.74 -23.47
CA PRO A 25 -13.94 1.15 -22.72
C PRO A 25 -12.76 2.12 -22.56
N ALA A 26 -12.53 3.00 -23.55
CA ALA A 26 -11.49 4.03 -23.50
C ALA A 26 -11.80 5.16 -22.50
N GLU A 27 -13.06 5.60 -22.39
CA GLU A 27 -13.49 6.60 -21.41
C GLU A 27 -13.51 6.04 -19.98
N ARG A 28 -13.83 4.74 -19.82
CA ARG A 28 -13.67 4.05 -18.53
C ARG A 28 -12.22 3.94 -18.12
N GLN A 29 -11.32 3.63 -19.07
CA GLN A 29 -9.87 3.65 -18.83
C GLN A 29 -9.34 5.04 -18.50
N GLN A 30 -9.89 6.11 -19.10
CA GLN A 30 -9.49 7.49 -18.78
C GLN A 30 -10.06 7.99 -17.44
N GLY A 31 -11.21 7.48 -17.00
CA GLY A 31 -11.79 7.78 -15.68
C GLY A 31 -11.12 7.03 -14.52
N GLU A 32 -10.59 5.82 -14.77
CA GLU A 32 -9.88 5.01 -13.76
C GLU A 32 -8.35 5.26 -13.73
N ALA A 33 -7.76 5.88 -14.77
CA ALA A 33 -6.31 6.08 -14.88
C ALA A 33 -5.83 7.47 -14.45
N ALA A 34 -6.44 8.06 -13.41
CA ALA A 34 -5.71 9.00 -12.57
C ALA A 34 -4.96 8.21 -11.48
N GLN A 35 -4.19 7.18 -11.87
CA GLN A 35 -3.15 6.65 -11.01
C GLN A 35 -2.11 7.75 -10.89
N SER A 36 -2.12 8.47 -9.76
CA SER A 36 -1.06 9.40 -9.39
C SER A 36 0.27 8.71 -9.64
N THR A 37 0.98 9.13 -10.70
CA THR A 37 2.24 8.49 -11.06
C THR A 37 3.26 8.84 -9.99
N VAL A 38 3.49 7.91 -9.07
CA VAL A 38 4.55 8.04 -8.08
C VAL A 38 5.88 8.07 -8.85
N ALA A 39 6.74 9.04 -8.53
CA ALA A 39 8.01 9.21 -9.22
C ALA A 39 8.86 7.93 -9.12
N ALA A 40 9.66 7.65 -10.16
CA ALA A 40 10.37 6.37 -10.27
C ALA A 40 11.28 6.03 -9.07
N ASN A 41 11.81 7.04 -8.39
CA ASN A 41 12.64 6.94 -7.19
C ASN A 41 11.86 7.26 -5.90
N THR A 42 10.54 7.07 -5.90
CA THR A 42 9.70 7.30 -4.72
C THR A 42 8.95 6.03 -4.35
N VAL A 43 8.93 5.75 -3.06
CA VAL A 43 8.04 4.76 -2.45
C VAL A 43 6.95 5.50 -1.68
N GLU A 44 5.70 5.27 -2.06
CA GLU A 44 4.54 5.81 -1.36
C GLU A 44 3.86 4.69 -0.56
N LEU A 45 3.80 4.88 0.76
CA LEU A 45 3.25 3.91 1.70
C LEU A 45 1.74 4.09 1.86
N ARG A 46 1.00 2.99 2.05
CA ARG A 46 -0.47 3.02 2.21
C ARG A 46 -0.90 1.99 3.25
N GLY A 47 -2.08 2.19 3.83
CA GLY A 47 -2.63 1.27 4.83
C GLY A 47 -2.94 -0.15 4.31
N ASP A 48 -2.94 -0.35 3.00
CA ASP A 48 -3.26 -1.61 2.31
C ASP A 48 -2.10 -2.11 1.41
N GLY A 49 -0.92 -1.51 1.52
CA GLY A 49 0.26 -1.86 0.73
C GLY A 49 1.20 -0.68 0.49
N LEU A 50 1.81 -0.63 -0.70
CA LEU A 50 2.73 0.45 -1.10
C LEU A 50 2.73 0.63 -2.62
N SER A 51 3.37 1.69 -3.08
CA SER A 51 3.74 1.88 -4.49
C SER A 51 5.23 2.20 -4.57
N ALA A 52 5.94 1.63 -5.53
CA ALA A 52 7.34 1.91 -5.83
C ALA A 52 7.45 2.36 -7.28
N GLY A 53 7.62 3.67 -7.49
CA GLY A 53 7.45 4.27 -8.82
C GLY A 53 6.08 3.95 -9.43
N ALA A 54 6.05 3.52 -10.69
CA ALA A 54 4.80 3.20 -11.38
C ALA A 54 4.12 1.89 -10.92
N GLU A 55 4.78 1.09 -10.06
CA GLU A 55 4.28 -0.21 -9.63
C GLU A 55 3.56 -0.08 -8.28
N SER A 56 2.32 -0.56 -8.20
CA SER A 56 1.53 -0.59 -6.97
C SER A 56 1.33 -2.01 -6.49
N PHE A 57 1.62 -2.23 -5.21
CA PHE A 57 1.51 -3.52 -4.54
C PHE A 57 0.52 -3.42 -3.39
N TYR A 58 -0.51 -4.26 -3.43
CA TYR A 58 -1.38 -4.49 -2.27
C TYR A 58 -0.82 -5.62 -1.42
N TYR A 59 -1.32 -5.77 -0.20
CA TYR A 59 -1.06 -7.01 0.54
C TYR A 59 -1.45 -8.24 -0.29
N ALA A 60 -0.73 -9.35 -0.06
CA ALA A 60 -0.70 -10.53 -0.90
C ALA A 60 0.07 -10.40 -2.24
N ALA A 61 0.70 -9.27 -2.55
CA ALA A 61 1.67 -9.18 -3.65
C ALA A 61 2.88 -10.11 -3.41
N GLY A 62 3.50 -10.60 -4.49
CA GLY A 62 4.66 -11.49 -4.39
C GLY A 62 5.92 -10.79 -3.87
N GLN A 63 6.69 -11.47 -3.03
CA GLN A 63 7.89 -10.92 -2.40
C GLN A 63 8.94 -10.48 -3.42
N ALA A 64 9.23 -11.32 -4.42
CA ALA A 64 10.28 -11.05 -5.39
C ALA A 64 9.97 -9.80 -6.25
N GLU A 65 8.71 -9.62 -6.63
CA GLU A 65 8.26 -8.46 -7.40
C GLU A 65 8.34 -7.17 -6.58
N VAL A 66 7.91 -7.23 -5.31
CA VAL A 66 7.99 -6.09 -4.39
C VAL A 66 9.45 -5.69 -4.14
N GLU A 67 10.32 -6.65 -3.83
CA GLU A 67 11.73 -6.39 -3.57
C GLU A 67 12.46 -5.83 -4.80
N ALA A 68 12.15 -6.34 -6.00
CA ALA A 68 12.73 -5.82 -7.24
C ALA A 68 12.33 -4.36 -7.51
N ALA A 69 11.05 -4.03 -7.31
CA ALA A 69 10.56 -2.66 -7.50
C ALA A 69 11.13 -1.69 -6.45
N LEU A 70 11.21 -2.12 -5.19
CA LEU A 70 11.84 -1.33 -4.12
C LEU A 70 13.34 -1.15 -4.37
N ALA A 71 14.03 -2.17 -4.85
CA ALA A 71 15.44 -2.09 -5.16
C ALA A 71 15.73 -1.06 -6.27
N LYS A 72 14.82 -0.95 -7.25
CA LYS A 72 14.88 0.06 -8.30
C LYS A 72 14.62 1.48 -7.79
N ALA A 73 13.72 1.63 -6.82
CA ALA A 73 13.33 2.93 -6.28
C ALA A 73 14.29 3.47 -5.20
N LEU A 74 14.78 2.61 -4.32
CA LEU A 74 15.56 2.98 -3.13
C LEU A 74 17.02 2.53 -3.19
N GLY A 75 17.36 1.58 -4.06
CA GLY A 75 18.66 0.91 -4.11
C GLY A 75 18.60 -0.49 -3.49
N ALA A 76 19.70 -1.23 -3.54
CA ALA A 76 19.76 -2.61 -3.03
C ALA A 76 19.30 -2.71 -1.56
N SER A 77 18.69 -3.85 -1.20
CA SER A 77 18.33 -4.15 0.19
C SER A 77 19.56 -4.11 1.09
N LEU A 78 19.42 -3.54 2.28
CA LEU A 78 20.48 -3.45 3.28
C LEU A 78 20.68 -4.79 4.00
N ARG A 79 19.56 -5.40 4.43
CA ARG A 79 19.54 -6.67 5.14
C ARG A 79 18.20 -7.36 4.94
N SER A 80 18.19 -8.67 5.10
CA SER A 80 16.99 -9.50 5.10
C SER A 80 17.10 -10.54 6.19
N GLY A 81 15.98 -10.97 6.76
CA GLY A 81 15.97 -11.99 7.79
C GLY A 81 14.61 -12.62 7.98
N GLU A 82 14.52 -13.46 9.01
CA GLU A 82 13.27 -14.06 9.43
C GLU A 82 13.07 -13.86 10.93
N ASN A 83 11.80 -13.77 11.32
CA ASN A 83 11.37 -13.75 12.70
C ASN A 83 10.32 -14.87 12.89
N PRO A 84 10.75 -16.03 13.41
CA PRO A 84 9.86 -17.18 13.60
C PRO A 84 8.92 -17.01 14.81
N GLU A 85 9.19 -16.05 15.71
CA GLU A 85 8.47 -15.85 16.97
C GLU A 85 7.38 -14.76 16.88
N CYS A 86 7.09 -14.27 15.68
CA CYS A 86 5.99 -13.33 15.52
C CYS A 86 4.65 -14.00 15.86
N GLY A 87 3.82 -13.32 16.66
CA GLY A 87 2.50 -13.82 17.08
C GLY A 87 1.53 -14.07 15.92
N ALA A 88 1.76 -13.44 14.76
CA ALA A 88 1.02 -13.67 13.52
C ALA A 88 1.55 -14.87 12.69
N GLY A 89 2.56 -15.58 13.20
CA GLY A 89 3.30 -16.62 12.50
C GLY A 89 4.60 -16.10 11.87
N ARG A 90 5.51 -17.03 11.49
CA ARG A 90 6.83 -16.72 10.92
C ARG A 90 6.75 -15.67 9.83
N ILE A 91 7.47 -14.58 10.00
CA ILE A 91 7.64 -13.52 9.00
C ILE A 91 9.06 -13.56 8.44
N THR A 92 9.22 -13.16 7.18
CA THR A 92 10.48 -12.69 6.64
C THR A 92 10.42 -11.17 6.50
N PHE A 93 11.56 -10.50 6.58
CA PHE A 93 11.64 -9.06 6.39
C PHE A 93 12.81 -8.69 5.49
N THR A 94 12.67 -7.56 4.81
CA THR A 94 13.71 -6.96 3.98
C THR A 94 13.76 -5.48 4.25
N ASP A 95 14.96 -4.99 4.55
CA ASP A 95 15.24 -3.60 4.89
C ASP A 95 15.87 -2.88 3.72
N PHE A 96 15.44 -1.64 3.51
CA PHE A 96 15.91 -0.75 2.48
C PHE A 96 16.41 0.56 3.08
N ALA A 97 17.32 1.22 2.36
CA ALA A 97 17.77 2.56 2.71
C ALA A 97 16.59 3.54 2.82
N GLY A 98 16.71 4.53 3.70
CA GLY A 98 15.60 5.43 4.03
C GLY A 98 14.69 4.91 5.14
N GLY A 99 15.08 3.80 5.80
CA GLY A 99 14.43 3.24 6.99
C GLY A 99 13.16 2.44 6.72
N LEU A 100 12.96 1.97 5.48
CA LEU A 100 11.81 1.14 5.12
C LEU A 100 12.11 -0.34 5.37
N THR A 101 11.26 -0.98 6.14
CA THR A 101 11.20 -2.45 6.28
C THR A 101 9.90 -2.96 5.71
N VAL A 102 9.96 -3.97 4.84
CA VAL A 102 8.78 -4.70 4.35
C VAL A 102 8.72 -6.09 4.94
N HIS A 103 7.52 -6.53 5.28
CA HIS A 103 7.27 -7.82 5.91
C HIS A 103 6.56 -8.74 4.94
N PHE A 104 7.01 -10.00 4.91
CA PHE A 104 6.43 -11.04 4.09
C PHE A 104 6.05 -12.25 4.94
N GLN A 105 4.99 -12.93 4.55
CA GLN A 105 4.64 -14.26 5.02
C GLN A 105 4.30 -15.11 3.81
N GLN A 106 4.81 -16.35 3.75
CA GLN A 106 4.55 -17.25 2.62
C GLN A 106 4.90 -16.60 1.26
N ASN A 107 5.98 -15.80 1.21
CA ASN A 107 6.43 -15.04 0.04
C ASN A 107 5.41 -14.00 -0.46
N ARG A 108 4.56 -13.49 0.44
CA ARG A 108 3.55 -12.48 0.16
C ARG A 108 3.72 -11.27 1.06
N LEU A 109 3.59 -10.05 0.51
CA LEU A 109 3.62 -8.81 1.28
C LEU A 109 2.47 -8.80 2.28
N VAL A 110 2.78 -8.59 3.56
CA VAL A 110 1.77 -8.53 4.64
C VAL A 110 1.83 -7.25 5.46
N GLY A 111 2.89 -6.47 5.34
CA GLY A 111 3.04 -5.24 6.10
C GLY A 111 4.31 -4.48 5.75
N TRP A 112 4.41 -3.29 6.31
CA TRP A 112 5.62 -2.46 6.28
C TRP A 112 5.72 -1.66 7.58
N ASN A 113 6.94 -1.29 7.95
CA ASN A 113 7.21 -0.22 8.89
C ASN A 113 8.26 0.73 8.29
N TRP A 114 8.22 1.98 8.72
CA TRP A 114 9.09 3.02 8.25
C TRP A 114 9.57 3.85 9.43
N HIS A 115 10.88 3.94 9.60
CA HIS A 115 11.56 4.68 10.67
C HIS A 115 12.63 5.61 10.11
N GLY A 116 13.28 6.40 10.98
CA GLY A 116 14.39 7.27 10.60
C GLY A 116 15.61 6.46 10.13
N VAL A 117 16.48 7.05 9.30
CA VAL A 117 17.72 6.39 8.85
C VAL A 117 18.59 6.02 10.07
N GLN A 118 19.12 4.79 10.10
CA GLN A 118 20.01 4.35 11.17
C GLN A 118 21.46 4.69 10.86
N ASP A 119 22.27 4.92 11.90
CA ASP A 119 23.69 5.16 11.75
C ASP A 119 24.38 3.96 11.09
N GLY A 120 25.09 4.22 9.98
CA GLY A 120 25.77 3.18 9.20
C GLY A 120 24.97 2.61 8.03
N ASP A 121 23.69 2.97 7.88
CA ASP A 121 22.92 2.63 6.69
C ASP A 121 23.47 3.37 5.45
N ALA A 122 23.39 2.72 4.29
CA ALA A 122 23.67 3.39 3.03
C ALA A 122 22.65 4.51 2.77
N ALA A 123 23.09 5.61 2.15
CA ALA A 123 22.19 6.69 1.76
C ALA A 123 21.15 6.19 0.75
N PRO A 124 19.86 6.53 0.91
CA PRO A 124 18.83 6.12 -0.05
C PRO A 124 19.03 6.83 -1.39
N THR A 125 18.78 6.10 -2.48
CA THR A 125 18.79 6.68 -3.85
C THR A 125 17.44 7.33 -4.21
N GLY A 126 16.43 7.12 -3.37
CA GLY A 126 15.08 7.62 -3.51
C GLY A 126 14.48 8.11 -2.21
N THR A 127 13.17 8.31 -2.19
CA THR A 127 12.42 8.85 -1.05
C THR A 127 11.29 7.91 -0.66
N VAL A 128 11.11 7.70 0.64
CA VAL A 128 9.93 7.05 1.20
C VAL A 128 9.00 8.15 1.74
N LYS A 129 7.69 8.02 1.51
CA LYS A 129 6.69 8.95 2.03
C LYS A 129 5.37 8.26 2.34
N LEU A 130 4.61 8.85 3.26
CA LEU A 130 3.19 8.59 3.43
C LEU A 130 2.36 9.67 2.72
N PRO A 131 1.19 9.40 2.14
CA PRO A 131 0.27 10.44 1.72
C PRO A 131 -0.14 11.35 2.88
N GLY A 132 -0.15 12.66 2.64
CA GLY A 132 -0.51 13.67 3.65
C GLY A 132 0.69 14.26 4.40
N GLU A 133 0.40 14.95 5.51
CA GLU A 133 1.39 15.76 6.24
C GLU A 133 2.21 14.96 7.27
N VAL A 134 1.70 13.82 7.72
CA VAL A 134 2.40 13.00 8.72
C VAL A 134 3.47 12.16 8.03
N GLN A 135 4.71 12.38 8.41
CA GLN A 135 5.89 11.65 7.95
C GLN A 135 6.70 11.19 9.16
N VAL A 136 7.63 10.27 8.95
CA VAL A 136 8.69 10.02 9.94
C VAL A 136 9.46 11.32 10.19
N GLY A 137 9.69 11.65 11.46
CA GLY A 137 10.33 12.88 11.91
C GLY A 137 9.41 14.09 12.03
N SER A 138 8.14 14.01 11.60
CA SER A 138 7.15 15.08 11.81
C SER A 138 6.99 15.38 13.29
N ALA A 139 6.77 16.64 13.64
CA ALA A 139 6.49 17.04 15.02
C ALA A 139 5.19 16.39 15.52
N ARG A 140 5.10 16.11 16.83
CA ARG A 140 3.91 15.56 17.48
C ARG A 140 2.63 16.29 17.08
N GLY A 141 2.65 17.63 17.11
CA GLY A 141 1.48 18.44 16.78
C GLY A 141 0.97 18.24 15.34
N VAL A 142 1.84 17.85 14.40
CA VAL A 142 1.44 17.51 13.02
C VAL A 142 0.66 16.19 13.01
N ALA A 143 1.12 15.19 13.76
CA ALA A 143 0.41 13.92 13.90
C ALA A 143 -0.93 14.11 14.64
N GLU A 144 -0.94 14.83 15.76
CA GLU A 144 -2.15 15.05 16.57
C GLU A 144 -3.23 15.86 15.82
N ALA A 145 -2.84 16.71 14.86
CA ALA A 145 -3.76 17.46 14.01
C ALA A 145 -4.22 16.68 12.76
N ALA A 146 -3.65 15.50 12.49
CA ALA A 146 -3.96 14.74 11.29
C ALA A 146 -5.37 14.14 11.34
N THR A 147 -5.99 14.02 10.17
CA THR A 147 -7.30 13.36 10.05
C THR A 147 -7.18 11.88 10.44
N GLY A 148 -8.09 11.43 11.30
CA GLY A 148 -8.08 10.05 11.80
C GLY A 148 -7.06 9.79 12.90
N PHE A 149 -6.39 10.81 13.43
CA PHE A 149 -5.52 10.66 14.59
C PHE A 149 -6.29 10.15 15.81
N ALA A 150 -5.78 9.08 16.41
CA ALA A 150 -6.26 8.58 17.71
C ALA A 150 -5.08 8.01 18.51
N LYS A 151 -4.99 8.35 19.79
CA LYS A 151 -4.02 7.71 20.70
C LYS A 151 -4.44 6.27 20.97
N VAL A 152 -3.49 5.35 20.96
CA VAL A 152 -3.72 3.95 21.32
C VAL A 152 -3.46 3.81 22.82
N GLU A 153 -4.54 3.90 23.59
CA GLU A 153 -4.49 3.79 25.05
C GLU A 153 -3.99 2.42 25.50
N GLY A 154 -3.11 2.41 26.51
CA GLY A 154 -2.57 1.17 27.07
C GLY A 154 -1.55 0.46 26.17
N SER A 155 -1.02 1.12 25.13
CA SER A 155 0.09 0.57 24.37
C SER A 155 1.26 0.25 25.31
N THR A 156 1.75 -0.98 25.21
CA THR A 156 2.94 -1.35 25.96
C THR A 156 4.20 -0.88 25.24
N LEU A 157 4.18 -0.70 23.92
CA LEU A 157 5.37 -0.47 23.11
C LEU A 157 5.90 0.97 23.14
N GLY A 158 5.13 1.90 23.70
CA GLY A 158 5.48 3.32 23.79
C GLY A 158 4.26 4.20 23.58
N GLU A 159 4.48 5.46 23.22
CA GLU A 159 3.37 6.34 22.84
C GLU A 159 2.93 6.04 21.40
N GLU A 160 1.89 5.24 21.29
CA GLU A 160 1.35 4.77 20.02
C GLU A 160 0.11 5.56 19.59
N PHE A 161 -0.03 5.74 18.29
CA PHE A 161 -1.19 6.38 17.69
C PHE A 161 -1.62 5.65 16.41
N ALA A 162 -2.85 5.90 16.00
CA ALA A 162 -3.42 5.49 14.73
C ALA A 162 -3.70 6.71 13.85
N LEU A 163 -3.64 6.52 12.53
CA LEU A 163 -4.16 7.40 11.50
C LEU A 163 -5.22 6.63 10.70
N GLY A 164 -6.48 6.87 11.03
CA GLY A 164 -7.58 6.07 10.50
C GLY A 164 -7.55 4.64 11.06
N ASP A 165 -7.90 3.66 10.22
CA ASP A 165 -8.10 2.27 10.62
C ASP A 165 -6.89 1.36 10.29
N LYS A 166 -5.94 1.83 9.49
CA LYS A 166 -4.92 0.96 8.87
C LYS A 166 -3.48 1.37 9.11
N ILE A 167 -3.24 2.63 9.48
CA ILE A 167 -1.89 3.14 9.72
C ILE A 167 -1.74 3.39 11.20
N GLY A 168 -0.67 2.84 11.78
CA GLY A 168 -0.24 3.16 13.13
C GLY A 168 1.12 3.86 13.12
N GLY A 169 1.51 4.37 14.28
CA GLY A 169 2.82 4.97 14.46
C GLY A 169 3.17 5.14 15.93
N PHE A 170 4.43 5.46 16.16
CA PHE A 170 4.98 5.74 17.48
C PHE A 170 5.53 7.16 17.54
N ILE A 171 5.36 7.81 18.68
CA ILE A 171 5.97 9.10 19.00
C ILE A 171 7.05 8.89 20.05
N THR A 172 8.25 9.38 19.78
CA THR A 172 9.36 9.41 20.74
C THR A 172 9.77 10.85 20.97
N GLY A 173 9.73 11.30 22.23
CA GLY A 173 9.92 12.71 22.56
C GLY A 173 8.81 13.56 21.96
N ASP A 174 9.14 14.39 20.97
CA ASP A 174 8.18 15.28 20.30
C ASP A 174 8.08 15.05 18.78
N LYS A 175 8.46 13.85 18.32
CA LYS A 175 8.49 13.50 16.90
C LYS A 175 7.90 12.12 16.64
N VAL A 176 7.30 11.97 15.46
CA VAL A 176 6.93 10.67 14.89
C VAL A 176 8.19 9.89 14.62
N GLU A 177 8.39 8.80 15.35
CA GLU A 177 9.58 7.95 15.26
C GLU A 177 9.44 6.91 14.16
N MET A 178 8.24 6.31 14.08
CA MET A 178 7.95 5.23 13.15
C MET A 178 6.49 5.30 12.71
N LEU A 179 6.25 4.90 11.47
CA LEU A 179 4.93 4.64 10.90
C LEU A 179 4.87 3.19 10.43
N TYR A 180 3.69 2.57 10.49
CA TYR A 180 3.54 1.18 10.08
C TYR A 180 2.12 0.89 9.56
N ALA A 181 1.97 -0.18 8.77
CA ALA A 181 0.67 -0.74 8.40
C ALA A 181 0.77 -2.24 8.08
N GLY A 182 -0.34 -2.97 8.30
CA GLY A 182 -0.42 -4.41 8.07
C GLY A 182 0.20 -5.21 9.22
N THR A 183 0.62 -6.45 8.96
CA THR A 183 1.19 -7.34 9.98
C THR A 183 2.52 -6.80 10.49
N GLN A 184 2.56 -6.50 11.79
CA GLN A 184 3.76 -6.04 12.51
C GLN A 184 4.20 -7.04 13.56
N CYS A 185 5.50 -7.05 13.85
CA CYS A 185 6.11 -7.88 14.88
C CYS A 185 7.08 -7.04 15.70
N PHE A 186 6.53 -6.18 16.56
CA PHE A 186 7.33 -5.34 17.45
C PHE A 186 7.63 -6.07 18.77
N PHE A 187 8.90 -6.07 19.16
CA PHE A 187 9.35 -6.56 20.46
C PHE A 187 10.03 -5.43 21.23
N ARG A 188 10.20 -5.63 22.54
CA ARG A 188 10.93 -4.71 23.41
C ARG A 188 12.38 -5.14 23.55
#